data_AF-A0A7N4PP69-F1
#
_entry.id   AF-A0A7N4PP69-F1
#
_cell.length_a   1.000
_cell.length_b   1.000
_cell.length_c   1.000
_cell.angle_alpha   90.00
_cell.angle_beta   90.00
_cell.angle_gamma   90.00
#
_symmetry.space_group_name_H-M   'P 1'
#
loop_
_entity.id
_entity.type
_entity.pdbx_description
1 polymer ?
#
loop_
_entity_poly.entity_id
_entity_poly.type
_entity_poly.pdbx_seq_one_letter_code
_entity_poly.pdbx_strand_id
1 'polypeptide(L)'
;ARPRGGRAASRRGPGLLRKTGGNAPGEPPPPSARPRGASAPLRAPPGLSFPLRSLRPVTAEGTDGITINKDTKVPNACLFTINKEDHTLGNIIKSQLLKDPQVLFAGYKVPHPLEHKIIIRVQTTPDYSPQEAFTNAITDLISELSLLEERFRVAIKDKQEGIE
;
A
#
# COMPACT_ATOMS: atom_id res chain seq x y z
N ALA A 1 24.30 -16.51 66.52
CA ALA A 1 25.59 -17.23 66.54
C ALA A 1 25.40 -18.59 65.88
N ARG A 2 26.25 -18.91 64.87
CA ARG A 2 26.83 -20.20 64.40
C ARG A 2 26.09 -21.57 64.66
N PRO A 3 26.39 -22.67 63.91
CA PRO A 3 27.11 -22.81 62.64
C PRO A 3 26.62 -23.92 61.66
N ARG A 4 27.26 -23.87 60.48
CA ARG A 4 27.63 -24.86 59.44
C ARG A 4 27.59 -26.37 59.74
N GLY A 5 27.26 -27.13 58.69
CA GLY A 5 27.75 -28.49 58.36
C GLY A 5 26.90 -29.07 57.21
N GLY A 6 27.39 -29.66 56.10
CA GLY A 6 28.70 -30.15 55.72
C GLY A 6 28.59 -31.60 55.21
N ARG A 7 28.84 -31.82 53.91
CA ARG A 7 29.13 -33.13 53.24
C ARG A 7 27.92 -34.09 53.09
N ALA A 8 27.81 -34.98 52.10
CA ALA A 8 28.77 -35.56 51.16
C ALA A 8 28.02 -36.03 49.88
N ALA A 9 28.62 -35.80 48.72
CA ALA A 9 28.28 -36.50 47.49
C ALA A 9 29.00 -37.85 47.45
N SER A 10 28.30 -38.93 47.10
CA SER A 10 28.92 -40.25 46.92
C SER A 10 28.10 -41.13 45.96
N ARG A 11 28.83 -41.67 44.98
CA ARG A 11 28.58 -42.90 44.20
C ARG A 11 27.53 -42.86 43.07
N ARG A 12 28.04 -42.61 41.85
CA ARG A 12 27.73 -43.48 40.70
C ARG A 12 29.04 -43.99 40.11
N GLY A 13 29.12 -45.30 39.98
CA GLY A 13 30.25 -46.03 39.42
C GLY A 13 30.32 -45.96 37.89
N PRO A 14 31.38 -46.56 37.31
CA PRO A 14 31.91 -46.18 36.00
C PRO A 14 31.59 -47.18 34.87
N GLY A 15 31.74 -46.70 33.64
CA GLY A 15 31.88 -47.51 32.43
C GLY A 15 31.43 -46.73 31.20
N LEU A 16 32.07 -46.76 30.03
CA LEU A 16 33.35 -47.28 29.58
C LEU A 16 33.53 -46.68 28.17
N LEU A 17 34.73 -46.19 27.85
CA LEU A 17 35.36 -46.06 26.52
C LEU A 17 34.54 -45.62 25.28
N ARG A 18 35.05 -44.58 24.59
CA ARG A 18 35.68 -44.71 23.25
C ARG A 18 36.48 -43.45 22.86
N LYS A 19 37.73 -43.70 22.43
CA LYS A 19 38.65 -42.81 21.68
C LYS A 19 38.04 -42.53 20.28
N THR A 20 38.36 -41.49 19.50
CA THR A 20 39.65 -41.03 18.94
C THR A 20 39.42 -39.78 18.04
N GLY A 21 40.44 -38.91 17.93
CA GLY A 21 40.70 -37.99 16.79
C GLY A 21 40.03 -36.61 16.91
N GLY A 22 40.73 -35.48 17.00
CA GLY A 22 41.97 -35.08 16.34
C GLY A 22 41.62 -34.08 15.23
N ASN A 23 41.36 -32.81 15.60
CA ASN A 23 40.91 -31.76 14.69
C ASN A 23 42.10 -30.86 14.32
N ALA A 24 42.48 -30.83 13.04
CA ALA A 24 43.46 -29.90 12.46
C ALA A 24 42.78 -29.15 11.30
N PRO A 25 42.89 -27.81 11.20
CA PRO A 25 42.32 -27.06 10.08
C PRO A 25 43.29 -27.06 8.87
N GLY A 26 42.84 -27.59 7.73
CA GLY A 26 43.55 -27.56 6.45
C GLY A 26 43.22 -26.32 5.61
N GLU A 27 44.24 -25.73 5.00
CA GLU A 27 44.16 -24.64 4.00
C GLU A 27 43.34 -25.02 2.76
N PRO A 28 42.66 -24.06 2.10
CA PRO A 28 42.00 -24.29 0.82
C PRO A 28 42.99 -24.25 -0.37
N PRO A 29 42.79 -25.08 -1.42
CA PRO A 29 43.67 -25.10 -2.59
C PRO A 29 43.43 -23.91 -3.55
N PRO A 30 44.41 -23.56 -4.40
CA PRO A 30 44.35 -22.37 -5.27
C PRO A 30 43.39 -22.55 -6.48
N PRO A 31 42.85 -21.44 -7.02
CA PRO A 31 41.89 -21.50 -8.13
C PRO A 31 42.55 -21.86 -9.47
N SER A 32 41.95 -22.82 -10.17
CA SER A 32 42.31 -23.24 -11.52
C SER A 32 42.02 -22.16 -12.57
N ALA A 33 42.89 -22.09 -13.58
CA ALA A 33 42.90 -21.11 -14.65
C ALA A 33 41.61 -21.11 -15.51
N ARG A 34 41.07 -19.92 -15.79
CA ARG A 34 40.01 -19.72 -16.80
C ARG A 34 40.62 -19.69 -18.21
N PRO A 35 40.10 -20.44 -19.19
CA PRO A 35 40.52 -20.27 -20.58
C PRO A 35 39.97 -18.95 -21.14
N ARG A 36 40.82 -18.26 -21.92
CA ARG A 36 40.51 -17.03 -22.66
C ARG A 36 39.71 -17.36 -23.92
N GLY A 37 38.71 -16.54 -24.22
CA GLY A 37 38.26 -16.28 -25.58
C GLY A 37 37.07 -17.09 -26.10
N ALA A 38 35.86 -16.60 -25.86
CA ALA A 38 34.77 -16.67 -26.83
C ALA A 38 33.96 -15.38 -26.70
N SER A 39 34.04 -14.52 -27.72
CA SER A 39 33.30 -13.27 -27.83
C SER A 39 31.81 -13.56 -27.99
N ALA A 40 31.03 -13.36 -26.92
CA ALA A 40 29.58 -13.30 -26.98
C ALA A 40 29.14 -11.87 -27.36
N PRO A 41 28.12 -11.67 -28.20
CA PRO A 41 27.62 -10.34 -28.52
C PRO A 41 27.01 -9.71 -27.26
N LEU A 42 27.22 -8.41 -27.03
CA LEU A 42 26.60 -7.67 -25.93
C LEU A 42 25.07 -7.76 -26.03
N ARG A 43 24.48 -8.67 -25.27
CA ARG A 43 23.05 -8.73 -25.03
C ARG A 43 22.71 -7.60 -24.06
N ALA A 44 21.93 -6.63 -24.53
CA ALA A 44 21.37 -5.58 -23.66
C ALA A 44 20.64 -6.23 -22.46
N PRO A 45 20.73 -5.65 -21.26
CA PRO A 45 20.04 -6.19 -20.10
C PRO A 45 18.52 -6.16 -20.33
N PRO A 46 17.82 -7.30 -20.27
CA PRO A 46 16.37 -7.28 -20.28
C PRO A 46 15.91 -6.81 -18.89
N GLY A 47 15.13 -5.73 -18.81
CA GLY A 47 14.42 -5.49 -17.54
C GLY A 47 14.03 -4.07 -17.14
N LEU A 48 14.02 -3.07 -18.01
CA LEU A 48 13.39 -1.79 -17.68
C LEU A 48 12.45 -1.34 -18.80
N SER A 49 11.32 -2.06 -18.92
CA SER A 49 10.13 -1.50 -19.56
C SER A 49 9.52 -0.47 -18.61
N PHE A 50 9.99 0.77 -18.66
CA PHE A 50 9.22 1.86 -18.06
C PHE A 50 8.02 2.12 -18.96
N PRO A 51 6.78 1.96 -18.47
CA PRO A 51 5.61 2.31 -19.26
C PRO A 51 5.66 3.81 -19.51
N LEU A 52 5.60 4.20 -20.79
CA LEU A 52 5.44 5.59 -21.19
C LEU A 52 4.17 6.15 -20.52
N ARG A 53 4.28 7.32 -19.88
CA ARG A 53 3.28 7.92 -18.97
C ARG A 53 1.89 8.19 -19.58
N SER A 54 1.65 7.91 -20.85
CA SER A 54 0.49 8.43 -21.59
C SER A 54 -0.61 7.42 -21.95
N LEU A 55 -0.49 6.14 -21.65
CA LEU A 55 -1.57 5.17 -21.94
C LEU A 55 -1.69 4.18 -20.79
N ARG A 56 -2.49 4.54 -19.77
CA ARG A 56 -3.09 3.51 -18.91
C ARG A 56 -4.10 2.75 -19.77
N PRO A 57 -4.01 1.43 -19.91
CA PRO A 57 -5.03 0.67 -20.62
C PRO A 57 -6.35 0.79 -19.85
N VAL A 58 -7.41 1.23 -20.53
CA VAL A 58 -8.79 0.99 -20.09
C VAL A 58 -8.92 -0.52 -19.96
N THR A 59 -9.11 -0.97 -18.72
CA THR A 59 -9.05 -2.40 -18.39
C THR A 59 -10.06 -3.20 -19.20
N ALA A 60 -9.63 -4.40 -19.60
CA ALA A 60 -10.50 -5.49 -19.99
C ALA A 60 -11.66 -5.68 -18.99
N GLU A 61 -12.85 -5.76 -19.56
CA GLU A 61 -14.15 -6.12 -18.99
C GLU A 61 -14.05 -7.02 -17.73
N GLY A 62 -14.51 -6.53 -16.57
CA GLY A 62 -14.90 -7.42 -15.47
C GLY A 62 -14.50 -7.08 -14.02
N THR A 63 -13.94 -5.91 -13.70
CA THR A 63 -13.72 -5.53 -12.29
C THR A 63 -13.97 -4.05 -12.01
N ASP A 64 -15.24 -3.71 -11.79
CA ASP A 64 -15.61 -2.43 -11.17
C ASP A 64 -15.23 -2.50 -9.68
N GLY A 65 -13.94 -2.24 -9.43
CA GLY A 65 -13.20 -2.71 -8.26
C GLY A 65 -13.30 -1.83 -7.03
N ILE A 66 -14.52 -1.56 -6.54
CA ILE A 66 -14.74 -0.93 -5.23
C ILE A 66 -15.00 -2.04 -4.20
N THR A 67 -14.15 -2.14 -3.17
CA THR A 67 -14.34 -3.06 -2.05
C THR A 67 -14.68 -2.28 -0.79
N ILE A 68 -15.82 -2.61 -0.19
CA ILE A 68 -16.31 -1.99 1.04
C ILE A 68 -15.97 -2.91 2.22
N ASN A 69 -15.15 -2.43 3.15
CA ASN A 69 -14.81 -3.14 4.38
C ASN A 69 -15.31 -2.33 5.58
N LYS A 70 -16.21 -2.90 6.38
CA LYS A 70 -16.63 -2.28 7.64
C LYS A 70 -15.56 -2.53 8.70
N ASP A 71 -15.14 -1.49 9.40
CA ASP A 71 -14.15 -1.61 10.47
C ASP A 71 -14.85 -2.08 11.76
N THR A 72 -14.25 -3.04 12.46
CA THR A 72 -14.75 -3.55 13.75
C THR A 72 -14.16 -2.81 14.94
N LYS A 73 -13.11 -1.98 14.73
CA LYS A 73 -12.40 -1.29 15.81
C LYS A 73 -13.07 -0.01 16.26
N VAL A 74 -13.80 0.66 15.37
CA VAL A 74 -14.43 1.95 15.61
C VAL A 74 -15.89 1.87 15.17
N PRO A 75 -16.86 2.31 16.00
CA PRO A 75 -18.26 2.29 15.61
C PRO A 75 -18.50 3.16 14.38
N ASN A 76 -19.28 2.66 13.44
CA ASN A 76 -19.67 3.35 12.19
C ASN A 76 -18.50 3.86 11.35
N ALA A 77 -17.39 3.13 11.37
CA ALA A 77 -16.28 3.35 10.47
C ALA A 77 -16.34 2.40 9.26
N CYS A 78 -16.13 2.95 8.07
CA CYS A 78 -16.09 2.22 6.82
C CYS A 78 -14.78 2.51 6.07
N LEU A 79 -14.21 1.47 5.48
CA LEU A 79 -13.02 1.50 4.64
C LEU A 79 -13.43 1.16 3.21
N PHE A 80 -13.36 2.15 2.34
CA PHE A 80 -13.57 2.00 0.90
C PHE A 80 -12.22 1.81 0.22
N THR A 81 -12.05 0.71 -0.47
CA THR A 81 -10.87 0.42 -1.27
C THR A 81 -11.24 0.55 -2.74
N ILE A 82 -10.66 1.52 -3.42
CA ILE A 82 -10.93 1.78 -4.84
C ILE A 82 -9.66 1.48 -5.61
N ASN A 83 -9.78 0.57 -6.59
CA ASN A 83 -8.69 0.19 -7.46
C ASN A 83 -8.66 1.10 -8.70
N LYS A 84 -7.47 1.27 -9.27
CA LYS A 84 -7.15 2.08 -10.47
C LYS A 84 -7.35 3.59 -10.32
N GLU A 85 -7.54 4.06 -9.10
CA GLU A 85 -7.69 5.48 -8.80
C GLU A 85 -6.47 6.06 -8.09
N ASP A 86 -6.36 7.38 -8.15
CA ASP A 86 -5.25 8.16 -7.60
C ASP A 86 -5.71 9.22 -6.58
N HIS A 87 -4.74 10.01 -6.10
CA HIS A 87 -4.94 11.16 -5.22
C HIS A 87 -5.93 12.20 -5.75
N THR A 88 -6.15 12.28 -7.06
CA THR A 88 -7.10 13.21 -7.69
C THR A 88 -8.52 13.00 -7.15
N LEU A 89 -9.05 11.78 -7.27
CA LEU A 89 -10.37 11.45 -6.72
C LEU A 89 -10.35 11.40 -5.19
N GLY A 90 -9.31 10.81 -4.60
CA GLY A 90 -9.21 10.68 -3.14
C GLY A 90 -9.25 12.04 -2.42
N ASN A 91 -8.57 13.05 -2.97
CA ASN A 91 -8.52 14.38 -2.36
C ASN A 91 -9.84 15.14 -2.48
N ILE A 92 -10.51 15.04 -3.63
CA ILE A 92 -11.79 15.71 -3.87
C ILE A 92 -12.85 15.11 -2.95
N ILE A 93 -12.98 13.79 -2.91
CA ILE A 93 -13.96 13.09 -2.07
C ILE A 93 -13.71 13.37 -0.59
N LYS A 94 -12.45 13.35 -0.14
CA LYS A 94 -12.09 13.73 1.23
C LYS A 94 -12.57 15.15 1.54
N SER A 95 -12.34 16.10 0.65
CA SER A 95 -12.70 17.50 0.87
C SER A 95 -14.21 17.67 0.97
N GLN A 96 -14.97 16.94 0.15
CA GLN A 96 -16.43 16.98 0.20
C GLN A 96 -16.97 16.37 1.50
N LEU A 97 -16.47 15.20 1.90
CA LEU A 97 -16.88 14.54 3.15
C LEU A 97 -16.58 15.38 4.40
N LEU A 98 -15.55 16.23 4.37
CA LEU A 98 -15.23 17.13 5.47
C LEU A 98 -16.14 18.37 5.53
N LYS A 99 -16.93 18.65 4.48
CA LYS A 99 -17.95 19.71 4.52
C LYS A 99 -19.15 19.29 5.38
N ASP A 100 -19.41 17.98 5.48
CA ASP A 100 -20.56 17.44 6.22
C ASP A 100 -20.27 17.37 7.73
N PRO A 101 -21.07 18.01 8.59
CA PRO A 101 -20.86 17.99 10.04
C PRO A 101 -21.17 16.62 10.68
N GLN A 102 -21.87 15.74 9.95
CA GLN A 102 -22.18 14.37 10.39
C GLN A 102 -20.99 13.41 10.22
N VAL A 103 -19.95 13.83 9.49
CA VAL A 103 -18.73 13.07 9.29
C VAL A 103 -17.70 13.49 10.35
N LEU A 104 -17.37 12.56 11.24
CA LEU A 104 -16.41 12.78 12.31
C LEU A 104 -14.96 12.68 11.81
N PHE A 105 -14.72 11.82 10.81
CA PHE A 105 -13.41 11.63 10.23
C PHE A 105 -13.50 11.18 8.78
N ALA A 106 -12.77 11.87 7.90
CA ALA A 106 -12.56 11.44 6.52
C ALA A 106 -11.09 11.59 6.14
N GLY A 107 -10.52 10.51 5.61
CA GLY A 107 -9.12 10.51 5.17
C GLY A 107 -8.89 9.43 4.13
N TYR A 108 -7.92 9.67 3.24
CA TYR A 108 -7.50 8.67 2.27
C TYR A 108 -5.99 8.49 2.32
N LYS A 109 -5.53 7.31 1.94
CA LYS A 109 -4.12 7.00 1.79
C LYS A 109 -3.88 6.12 0.57
N VAL A 110 -2.73 6.32 -0.04
CA VAL A 110 -2.19 5.45 -1.10
C VAL A 110 -1.15 4.55 -0.43
N PRO A 111 -1.36 3.22 -0.41
CA PRO A 111 -0.44 2.31 0.25
C PRO A 111 0.91 2.26 -0.46
N HIS A 112 0.92 2.39 -1.78
CA HIS A 112 2.14 2.36 -2.58
C HIS A 112 1.94 3.13 -3.90
N PRO A 113 2.84 4.04 -4.31
CA PRO A 113 2.65 4.91 -5.48
C PRO A 113 2.71 4.16 -6.83
N LEU A 114 3.32 2.97 -6.88
CA LEU A 114 3.36 2.15 -8.09
C LEU A 114 2.07 1.35 -8.34
N GLU A 115 1.22 1.23 -7.32
CA GLU A 115 -0.10 0.62 -7.44
C GLU A 115 -1.16 1.72 -7.37
N HIS A 116 -1.96 1.88 -8.43
CA HIS A 116 -3.08 2.81 -8.41
C HIS A 116 -4.20 2.20 -7.57
N LYS A 117 -4.11 2.34 -6.24
CA LYS A 117 -5.08 1.85 -5.27
C LYS A 117 -5.21 2.87 -4.16
N ILE A 118 -6.42 3.33 -3.89
CA ILE A 118 -6.70 4.24 -2.79
C ILE A 118 -7.54 3.56 -1.72
N ILE A 119 -7.23 3.86 -0.47
CA ILE A 119 -8.01 3.42 0.68
C ILE A 119 -8.55 4.67 1.37
N ILE A 120 -9.87 4.82 1.35
CA ILE A 120 -10.61 5.90 1.99
C ILE A 120 -11.21 5.36 3.28
N ARG A 121 -10.98 6.05 4.39
CA ARG A 121 -11.58 5.78 5.69
C ARG A 121 -12.57 6.89 6.00
N VAL A 122 -13.80 6.51 6.30
CA VAL A 122 -14.88 7.41 6.68
C VAL A 122 -15.45 6.95 8.02
N GLN A 123 -15.69 7.89 8.92
CA GLN A 123 -16.35 7.69 10.19
C GLN A 123 -17.45 8.73 10.33
N THR A 124 -18.65 8.26 10.63
CA THR A 124 -19.83 9.10 10.81
C THR A 124 -20.35 9.03 12.25
N THR A 125 -21.29 9.92 12.56
CA THR A 125 -22.14 9.82 13.75
C THR A 125 -22.94 8.52 13.75
N PRO A 126 -23.34 8.01 14.93
CA PRO A 126 -24.02 6.72 15.01
C PRO A 126 -25.39 6.65 14.33
N ASP A 127 -26.04 7.80 14.17
CA ASP A 127 -27.35 7.92 13.53
C ASP A 127 -27.25 7.99 12.00
N TYR A 128 -26.04 7.95 11.43
CA TYR A 128 -25.82 8.17 10.00
C TYR A 128 -24.89 7.13 9.37
N SER A 129 -25.28 6.61 8.21
CA SER A 129 -24.51 5.57 7.51
C SER A 129 -23.34 6.19 6.73
N PRO A 130 -22.10 5.66 6.88
CA PRO A 130 -20.95 6.16 6.12
C PRO A 130 -21.08 5.90 4.61
N GLN A 131 -21.94 4.97 4.19
CA GLN A 131 -22.24 4.73 2.79
C GLN A 131 -23.11 5.85 2.20
N GLU A 132 -24.13 6.28 2.95
CA GLU A 132 -25.01 7.37 2.54
C GLU A 132 -24.24 8.69 2.49
N ALA A 133 -23.38 8.95 3.49
CA ALA A 133 -22.47 10.09 3.48
C ALA A 133 -21.65 10.17 2.20
N PHE A 134 -21.14 9.00 1.77
CA PHE A 134 -20.32 8.90 0.57
C PHE A 134 -21.10 9.17 -0.71
N THR A 135 -22.32 8.62 -0.82
CA THR A 135 -23.19 8.86 -1.97
C THR A 135 -23.61 10.32 -2.05
N ASN A 136 -24.01 10.92 -0.92
CA ASN A 136 -24.42 12.33 -0.86
C ASN A 136 -23.27 13.25 -1.29
N ALA A 137 -22.06 13.02 -0.76
CA ALA A 137 -20.88 13.77 -1.18
C ALA A 137 -20.63 13.68 -2.70
N ILE A 138 -20.81 12.51 -3.31
CA ILE A 138 -20.65 12.36 -4.77
C ILE A 138 -21.72 13.15 -5.53
N THR A 139 -22.98 13.07 -5.12
CA THR A 139 -24.08 13.79 -5.77
C THR A 139 -23.89 15.31 -5.68
N ASP A 140 -23.43 15.82 -4.55
CA ASP A 140 -23.12 17.23 -4.36
C ASP A 140 -21.97 17.68 -5.26
N LEU A 141 -20.91 16.86 -5.35
CA LEU A 141 -19.76 17.14 -6.21
C LEU A 141 -20.17 17.20 -7.69
N ILE A 142 -21.02 16.28 -8.15
CA ILE A 142 -21.53 16.29 -9.52
C ILE A 142 -22.31 17.59 -9.77
N SER A 143 -23.15 17.99 -8.82
CA SER A 143 -23.95 19.23 -8.92
C SER A 143 -23.06 20.48 -8.97
N GLU A 144 -22.01 20.56 -8.15
CA GLU A 144 -21.03 21.65 -8.16
C GLU A 144 -20.31 21.74 -9.53
N LEU A 145 -19.93 20.60 -10.11
CA LEU A 145 -19.25 20.54 -11.41
C LEU A 145 -20.17 20.93 -12.57
N SER A 146 -21.44 20.48 -12.56
CA SER A 146 -22.41 20.89 -13.58
C SER A 146 -22.65 22.39 -13.57
N LEU A 147 -22.79 23.00 -12.39
CA LEU A 147 -22.94 24.45 -12.26
C LEU A 147 -21.70 25.21 -12.77
N LEU A 148 -20.51 24.68 -12.49
CA LEU A 148 -19.26 25.26 -12.97
C LEU A 148 -19.19 25.22 -14.50
N GLU A 149 -19.56 24.11 -15.12
CA GLU A 149 -19.58 23.95 -16.57
C GLU A 149 -20.53 24.96 -17.24
N GLU A 150 -21.75 25.10 -16.72
CA GLU A 150 -22.73 26.05 -17.22
C GLU A 150 -22.22 27.49 -17.14
N ARG A 151 -21.71 27.90 -15.98
CA ARG A 151 -21.15 29.25 -15.78
C ARG A 151 -19.93 29.50 -16.64
N PHE A 152 -19.08 28.51 -16.79
CA PHE A 152 -17.90 28.60 -17.65
C PHE A 152 -18.30 28.77 -19.12
N ARG A 153 -19.32 28.03 -19.58
CA ARG A 153 -19.84 28.16 -20.95
C ARG A 153 -20.46 29.52 -21.22
N VAL A 154 -21.19 30.09 -20.26
CA VAL A 154 -21.72 31.47 -20.36
C VAL A 154 -20.57 32.47 -20.44
N ALA A 155 -19.60 32.39 -19.53
CA ALA A 155 -18.45 33.30 -19.52
C ALA A 155 -17.60 33.25 -20.79
N ILE A 156 -17.50 32.07 -21.44
CA ILE A 156 -16.83 31.93 -22.74
C ILE A 156 -17.60 32.68 -23.84
N LYS A 157 -18.93 32.56 -23.87
CA LYS A 157 -19.76 33.26 -24.87
C LYS A 157 -19.67 34.77 -24.70
N ASP A 158 -19.80 35.26 -23.47
CA ASP A 158 -19.73 36.69 -23.16
C ASP A 158 -18.38 37.30 -23.60
N LYS A 159 -17.28 36.55 -23.45
CA LYS A 159 -15.96 36.99 -23.91
C LYS A 159 -15.76 36.91 -25.42
N GLN A 160 -16.49 36.06 -26.13
CA GLN A 160 -16.41 35.96 -27.60
C GLN A 160 -17.15 37.13 -28.26
N GLU A 161 -18.24 37.60 -27.66
CA GLU A 161 -19.00 38.77 -28.13
C GLU A 161 -18.28 40.10 -27.85
N GLY A 162 -17.47 40.19 -26.79
CA GLY A 162 -16.70 41.39 -26.45
C GLY A 162 -15.40 41.62 -27.23
N ILE A 163 -15.11 40.81 -28.26
CA ILE A 163 -13.92 40.93 -29.12
C ILE A 163 -14.27 41.51 -30.52
N GLU A 164 -15.55 41.73 -30.84
CA GLU A 164 -15.98 42.52 -32.00
C GLU A 164 -16.13 44.02 -31.69
#